data_AF-A0A3D2FEC7-F1
#
_entry.id   AF-A0A3D2FEC7-F1
#
_cell.length_a   1.000
_cell.length_b   1.000
_cell.length_c   1.000
_cell.angle_alpha   90.00
_cell.angle_beta   90.00
_cell.angle_gamma   90.00
#
_symmetry.space_group_name_H-M   'P 1'
#
loop_
_entity.id
_entity.type
_entity.pdbx_description
1 polymer ?
#
loop_
_entity_poly.entity_id
_entity_poly.type
_entity_poly.pdbx_seq_one_letter_code
_entity_poly.pdbx_strand_id
1 'polypeptide(L)' 'MKELLRSTDPTIIAFATALLSGEYIDCFQMDVNMSVLEGGIGIFPRRLMVRPDDHDMAVKVMSDNDIPLGV' A
#
# COMPACT_ATOMS: atom_id res chain seq x y z
N MET A 1 12.30 5.80 -0.40
CA MET A 1 11.00 5.10 -0.34
C MET A 1 10.89 4.46 1.03
N LYS A 2 9.74 4.60 1.70
CA LYS A 2 9.46 4.03 3.03
C LYS A 2 8.18 3.20 2.95
N GLU A 3 8.18 2.03 3.59
CA GLU A 3 7.03 1.12 3.60
C GLU A 3 5.89 1.75 4.41
N LEU A 4 4.70 1.77 3.82
CA LEU A 4 3.49 2.29 4.43
C LEU A 4 2.50 1.17 4.76
N LEU A 5 2.25 0.28 3.80
CA LEU A 5 1.28 -0.79 3.94
C LEU A 5 1.88 -2.10 3.43
N ARG A 6 1.61 -3.20 4.12
CA ARG A 6 1.89 -4.56 3.67
C ARG A 6 0.63 -5.40 3.78
N SER A 7 0.19 -6.00 2.68
CA SER A 7 -1.04 -6.81 2.65
C SER A 7 -1.04 -7.84 1.53
N THR A 8 -1.66 -8.99 1.77
CA THR A 8 -2.02 -9.98 0.74
C THR A 8 -3.35 -9.66 0.06
N ASP A 9 -4.18 -8.80 0.65
CA ASP A 9 -5.48 -8.41 0.10
C ASP A 9 -5.29 -7.32 -0.98
N PRO A 10 -5.52 -7.63 -2.27
CA PRO A 10 -5.39 -6.64 -3.34
C PRO A 10 -6.42 -5.50 -3.24
N THR A 11 -7.55 -5.72 -2.58
CA THR A 11 -8.62 -4.72 -2.37
C THR A 11 -8.12 -3.60 -1.47
N ILE A 12 -7.45 -3.94 -0.36
CA ILE A 12 -6.86 -2.97 0.56
C ILE A 12 -5.76 -2.16 -0.15
N ILE A 13 -4.91 -2.82 -0.94
CA ILE A 13 -3.85 -2.15 -1.72
C ILE A 13 -4.45 -1.17 -2.74
N ALA A 14 -5.50 -1.57 -3.46
CA ALA A 14 -6.17 -0.70 -4.44
C ALA A 14 -6.87 0.49 -3.76
N PHE A 15 -7.57 0.25 -2.64
CA PHE A 15 -8.24 1.29 -1.87
C PHE A 15 -7.24 2.31 -1.32
N ALA A 16 -6.17 1.84 -0.67
CA ALA A 16 -5.11 2.70 -0.16
C ALA A 16 -4.44 3.54 -1.26
N THR A 17 -4.18 2.93 -2.43
CA THR A 17 -3.60 3.65 -3.57
C THR A 17 -4.52 4.79 -4.05
N ALA A 18 -5.82 4.52 -4.19
CA ALA A 18 -6.79 5.53 -4.61
C ALA A 18 -6.96 6.64 -3.57
N LEU A 19 -7.02 6.29 -2.29
CA LEU A 19 -7.13 7.23 -1.17
C LEU A 19 -5.94 8.19 -1.14
N LEU A 20 -4.71 7.66 -1.15
CA LEU A 20 -3.49 8.48 -1.12
C LEU A 20 -3.37 9.37 -2.36
N SER A 21 -3.78 8.88 -3.53
CA SER A 21 -3.81 9.68 -4.74
C SER A 21 -4.79 10.85 -4.65
N GLY A 22 -5.92 10.70 -3.94
CA GLY A 22 -6.87 11.78 -3.67
C GLY A 22 -6.30 12.88 -2.77
N GLU A 23 -5.37 12.51 -1.89
CA GLU A 23 -4.63 13.41 -0.99
C GLU A 23 -3.32 13.94 -1.60
N TYR A 24 -3.09 13.71 -2.90
CA TYR A 24 -1.87 14.09 -3.61
C TYR A 24 -0.59 13.45 -3.06
N ILE A 25 -0.69 12.24 -2.50
CA ILE A 25 0.43 11.47 -1.99
C ILE A 25 0.82 10.39 -3.02
N ASP A 26 2.00 10.54 -3.59
CA ASP A 26 2.56 9.54 -4.51
C ASP A 26 2.88 8.24 -3.76
N CYS A 27 2.34 7.12 -4.27
CA CYS A 27 2.63 5.79 -3.77
C CYS A 27 3.10 4.83 -4.87
N PHE A 28 3.88 3.84 -4.48
CA PHE A 28 4.46 2.84 -5.36
C PHE A 28 4.21 1.44 -4.80
N GLN A 29 3.64 0.56 -5.62
CA GLN A 29 3.44 -0.84 -5.25
C GLN A 29 4.70 -1.65 -5.58
N MET A 30 5.22 -2.34 -4.57
CA MET A 30 6.34 -3.26 -4.66
C MET A 30 5.82 -4.71 -4.56
N ASP A 31 6.57 -5.64 -5.17
CA ASP A 31 6.24 -7.08 -5.24
C ASP A 31 5.02 -7.44 -6.12
N VAL A 32 4.60 -6.53 -7.01
CA VAL A 32 3.47 -6.74 -7.94
C VAL A 32 3.67 -7.96 -8.84
N ASN A 33 4.91 -8.17 -9.33
CA ASN A 33 5.24 -9.29 -10.23
C ASN A 33 5.18 -10.65 -9.54
N MET A 34 5.32 -10.71 -8.21
CA MET A 34 5.26 -11.96 -7.47
C MET A 34 3.89 -12.63 -7.60
N SER A 35 2.83 -11.83 -7.71
CA SER A 35 1.46 -12.32 -7.89
C SER A 35 1.25 -13.07 -9.21
N VAL A 36 2.03 -12.76 -10.26
CA VAL A 36 1.93 -13.44 -11.55
C VAL A 36 2.61 -14.81 -11.48
N LEU A 37 3.72 -14.91 -10.76
CA LEU A 37 4.43 -16.17 -10.51
C LEU A 37 3.59 -17.14 -9.68
N GLU A 38 2.72 -16.64 -8.80
CA GLU A 38 1.77 -17.47 -8.03
C GLU A 38 0.51 -17.85 -8.81
N GLY A 39 0.30 -17.36 -10.03
CA GLY A 39 -0.98 -17.55 -10.74
C GLY A 39 -2.15 -16.81 -10.11
N GLY A 40 -1.90 -15.70 -9.39
CA GLY A 40 -2.95 -14.83 -8.84
C GLY A 40 -3.53 -15.28 -7.49
N ILE A 41 -2.92 -16.26 -6.81
CA ILE A 41 -3.42 -16.78 -5.53
C ILE A 41 -3.28 -15.74 -4.40
N GLY A 42 -2.29 -14.85 -4.47
CA GLY A 42 -2.14 -13.72 -3.52
C GLY A 42 -1.61 -14.13 -2.15
N ILE A 43 -0.78 -15.17 -2.08
CA ILE A 43 -0.22 -15.68 -0.82
C ILE A 43 0.94 -14.77 -0.37
N PHE A 44 1.69 -14.21 -1.31
CA PHE A 44 2.73 -13.25 -0.99
C PHE A 44 2.18 -11.82 -0.79
N PRO A 45 2.53 -11.16 0.32
CA PRO A 45 2.11 -9.80 0.57
C PRO A 45 2.76 -8.84 -0.42
N ARG A 46 1.98 -7.87 -0.89
CA ARG A 46 2.47 -6.71 -1.62
C ARG A 46 2.72 -5.56 -0.65
N ARG A 47 3.65 -4.69 -1.01
CA ARG A 47 3.97 -3.51 -0.21
C ARG A 47 3.59 -2.24 -0.95
N LEU A 48 2.96 -1.32 -0.25
CA LEU A 48 2.76 0.04 -0.70
C LEU A 48 3.84 0.93 -0.06
N MET A 49 4.57 1.64 -0.90
CA MET A 49 5.70 2.47 -0.52
C MET A 49 5.36 3.92 -0.83
N VAL A 50 5.80 4.85 0.02
CA VAL A 50 5.69 6.30 -0.21
C VAL A 50 7.06 6.97 -0.12
N ARG A 51 7.14 8.24 -0.50
CA ARG A 51 8.35 9.04 -0.23
C ARG A 51 8.53 9.19 1.28
N PRO A 52 9.78 9.23 1.81
CA PRO A 52 10.01 9.40 3.24
C PRO A 52 9.34 10.66 3.80
N ASP A 53 9.34 11.75 3.04
CA ASP A 53 8.79 13.05 3.45
C ASP A 53 7.26 13.03 3.55
N ASP A 54 6.59 12.13 2.80
CA ASP A 54 5.13 11.97 2.83
C ASP A 54 4.67 10.90 3.82
N HIS A 55 5.60 10.16 4.46
CA HIS A 55 5.25 8.95 5.22
C HIS A 55 4.35 9.22 6.40
N ASP A 56 4.68 10.23 7.22
CA ASP A 56 3.90 10.54 8.43
C ASP A 56 2.48 11.01 8.07
N MET A 57 2.36 11.79 7.00
CA MET A 57 1.07 12.22 6.46
C MET A 57 0.28 11.03 5.91
N ALA A 58 0.92 10.13 5.17
CA ALA A 58 0.28 8.94 4.64
C ALA A 58 -0.19 7.99 5.75
N VAL A 59 0.60 7.80 6.83
CA VAL A 59 0.20 7.04 8.01
C VAL A 59 -1.06 7.63 8.65
N LYS A 60 -1.13 8.96 8.73
CA LYS A 60 -2.31 9.65 9.25
C LYS A 60 -3.55 9.41 8.38
N VAL A 61 -3.43 9.59 7.07
CA VAL A 61 -4.51 9.33 6.10
C VAL A 61 -5.04 7.89 6.23
N MET A 62 -4.14 6.92 6.35
CA MET A 62 -4.52 5.51 6.52
C MET A 62 -5.26 5.28 7.84
N SER A 63 -4.77 5.87 8.93
CA SER A 63 -5.37 5.73 10.27
C SER A 63 -6.73 6.40 10.37
N ASP A 64 -6.88 7.59 9.76
CA ASP A 64 -8.15 8.35 9.73
C ASP A 64 -9.24 7.62 8.91
N ASN A 65 -8.86 6.62 8.11
CA ASN A 65 -9.76 5.80 7.29
C ASN A 65 -9.79 4.31 7.72
N ASP A 66 -9.32 4.01 8.94
CA ASP A 66 -9.30 2.65 9.52
C ASP A 66 -8.58 1.59 8.66
N ILE A 67 -7.55 1.99 7.91
CA ILE A 67 -6.75 1.08 7.09
C ILE A 67 -5.56 0.55 7.92
N PRO A 68 -5.50 -0.77 8.21
CA PRO A 68 -4.37 -1.34 8.94
C PRO A 68 -3.11 -1.37 8.08
N LEU A 69 -1.98 -0.90 8.62
CA LEU A 69 -0.72 -0.79 7.89
C LEU A 69 0.00 -2.14 7.68
N GLY A 70 -0.26 -3.15 8.52
CA GLY A 70 0.36 -4.47 8.38
C GLY A 70 1.89 -4.48 8.53
N VAL A 71 2.46 -3.42 9.12
CA VAL A 71 3.88 -3.32 9.52
C VAL A 71 4.13 -3.92 10.89
#